data_AF-A0AAE8G708-F1
#
_entry.id   AF-A0AAE8G708-F1
#
_cell.length_a   1.000
_cell.length_b   1.000
_cell.length_c   1.000
_cell.angle_alpha   90.00
_cell.angle_beta   90.00
_cell.angle_gamma   90.00
#
_symmetry.space_group_name_H-M   'P 1'
#
loop_
_entity.id
_entity.type
_entity.pdbx_description
1 polymer ?
#
loop_
_entity_poly.entity_id
_entity_poly.type
_entity_poly.pdbx_seq_one_letter_code
_entity_poly.pdbx_strand_id
1 'polypeptide(L)'
;MGYVYIYWRQLQLQTNVWGLTLTFVVMSFIAQLLWLWIKRYSSREQRKSENIFQFKNLHPYEQLGIVWLLEAAEDQRVFIERVFTQSGLLKNIIDAKFLVLSGDYSKALAALDQSPPMAFELAELQRIEIFLAENEADRALTHLEFLYQHQLSPWLQEIETAYQQRLTALWGQLALQHPWVYLRSMKYGLLDAEHRDLWLQQLLQQFDQASIDDLHALQQRYLDLESEIQTRPYSSKLLWLKLLARMPDMSMQHAALTLHLLKEQFDPEVFYLWFQQQLLKQVPDYADVEEKIIQFENQYMNLPVLTFAKWHVYMATGRQTEAETLLSLYPDNILMSYLRIKSTLKEDDVLIKQLNLIFENDANFLKFKI
;
A
#
# COMPACT_ATOMS: atom_id res chain seq x y z
N MET A 1 12.44 23.60 -83.77
CA MET A 1 13.22 23.15 -82.59
C MET A 1 14.20 24.26 -82.25
N GLY A 2 13.88 25.08 -81.24
CA GLY A 2 14.69 26.25 -80.88
C GLY A 2 15.93 25.83 -80.10
N TYR A 3 17.12 26.11 -80.63
CA TYR A 3 18.38 25.97 -79.92
C TYR A 3 18.71 27.31 -79.26
N VAL A 4 19.08 27.28 -77.98
CA VAL A 4 19.56 28.47 -77.27
C VAL A 4 21.08 28.43 -77.29
N TYR A 5 21.70 29.46 -77.86
CA TYR A 5 23.13 29.69 -77.79
C TYR A 5 23.43 30.62 -76.62
N ILE A 6 24.08 30.10 -75.59
CA ILE A 6 24.67 30.94 -74.55
C ILE A 6 26.15 31.08 -74.89
N TYR A 7 26.59 32.33 -75.10
CA TYR A 7 27.99 32.67 -75.37
C TYR A 7 28.53 33.45 -74.17
N TRP A 8 29.45 32.86 -73.40
CA TRP A 8 30.16 33.55 -72.33
C TRP A 8 31.66 33.23 -72.41
N ARG A 9 32.48 34.25 -72.69
CA ARG A 9 33.92 34.12 -73.00
C ARG A 9 34.20 33.06 -74.07
N GLN A 10 35.01 32.03 -73.80
CA GLN A 10 35.41 30.97 -74.75
C GLN A 10 34.52 29.71 -74.68
N LEU A 11 33.46 29.71 -73.87
CA LEU A 11 32.56 28.57 -73.72
C LEU A 11 31.31 28.77 -74.58
N GLN A 12 31.17 27.92 -75.59
CA GLN A 12 29.96 27.76 -76.38
C GLN A 12 29.20 26.53 -75.90
N LEU A 13 28.03 26.75 -75.30
CA LEU A 13 27.11 25.68 -74.92
C LEU A 13 25.84 25.81 -75.77
N GLN A 14 25.66 24.88 -76.69
CA GLN A 14 24.45 24.74 -77.48
C GLN A 14 23.53 23.75 -76.77
N THR A 15 22.41 24.25 -76.21
CA THR A 15 21.45 23.40 -75.50
C THR A 15 20.03 23.60 -76.01
N ASN A 16 19.20 22.58 -75.84
CA ASN A 16 17.76 22.65 -76.11
C ASN A 16 17.08 23.47 -75.00
N VAL A 17 16.09 24.30 -75.34
CA VAL A 17 15.30 25.11 -74.38
C VAL A 17 14.82 24.27 -73.20
N TRP A 18 14.37 23.04 -73.48
CA TRP A 18 13.91 22.09 -72.45
C TRP A 18 15.01 21.60 -71.51
N GLY A 19 16.24 21.47 -72.01
CA GLY A 19 17.40 21.14 -71.18
C GLY A 19 17.69 22.26 -70.20
N LEU A 20 17.67 23.51 -70.67
CA LEU A 20 17.89 24.71 -69.86
C LEU A 20 16.85 24.87 -68.76
N THR A 21 15.57 24.64 -69.06
CA THR A 21 14.50 24.69 -68.05
C THR A 21 14.66 23.60 -66.99
N LEU A 22 15.07 22.40 -67.37
CA LEU A 22 15.31 21.30 -66.43
C LEU A 22 16.45 21.67 -65.46
N THR A 23 17.53 22.27 -65.96
CA THR A 23 18.67 22.68 -65.11
C THR A 23 18.26 23.72 -64.07
N PHE A 24 17.39 24.67 -64.43
CA PHE A 24 16.87 25.67 -63.49
C PHE A 24 15.99 25.04 -62.41
N VAL A 25 15.12 24.08 -62.76
CA VAL A 25 14.29 23.37 -61.77
C VAL A 25 15.16 22.57 -60.81
N VAL A 26 16.17 21.86 -61.32
CA VAL A 26 17.10 21.09 -60.48
C VAL A 26 17.91 22.01 -59.56
N MET A 27 18.40 23.15 -60.07
CA MET A 27 19.10 24.14 -59.22
C MET A 27 18.18 24.72 -58.13
N SER A 28 16.93 25.05 -58.46
CA SER A 28 15.95 25.54 -57.49
C SER A 28 15.65 24.49 -56.41
N PHE A 29 15.53 23.22 -56.81
CA PHE A 29 15.29 22.12 -55.89
C PHE A 29 16.49 21.89 -54.95
N ILE A 30 17.71 21.93 -55.48
CA ILE A 30 18.94 21.83 -54.67
C ILE A 30 19.05 23.02 -53.71
N ALA A 31 18.75 24.24 -54.16
CA ALA A 31 18.74 25.42 -53.31
C ALA A 31 17.72 25.30 -52.17
N GLN A 32 16.53 24.76 -52.43
CA GLN A 32 15.52 24.47 -51.40
C GLN A 32 15.98 23.39 -50.40
N LEU A 33 16.62 22.32 -50.88
CA LEU A 33 17.18 21.29 -50.00
C LEU A 33 18.30 21.85 -49.12
N LEU A 34 19.21 22.66 -49.68
CA LEU A 34 20.28 23.33 -48.94
C LEU A 34 19.71 24.31 -47.92
N TRP A 35 18.69 25.09 -48.27
CA TRP A 35 18.02 25.99 -47.33
C TRP A 35 17.39 25.24 -46.15
N LEU A 36 16.70 24.13 -46.41
CA LEU A 36 16.14 23.29 -45.35
C LEU A 36 17.23 22.69 -44.45
N TRP A 37 18.35 22.29 -45.03
CA TRP A 37 19.51 21.78 -44.30
C TRP A 37 20.16 22.86 -43.42
N ILE A 38 20.43 24.04 -43.98
CA ILE A 38 21.00 25.19 -43.26
C ILE A 38 20.05 25.65 -42.15
N LYS A 39 18.74 25.74 -42.42
CA LYS A 39 17.74 26.11 -41.41
C LYS A 39 17.70 25.10 -40.26
N ARG A 40 17.73 23.80 -40.56
CA ARG A 40 17.80 22.74 -39.52
C ARG A 40 19.11 22.81 -38.74
N TYR A 41 20.24 23.00 -39.41
CA TYR A 41 21.56 23.05 -38.78
C TYR A 41 21.71 24.29 -37.88
N SER A 42 21.38 25.47 -38.41
CA SER A 42 21.40 26.74 -37.65
C SER A 42 20.43 26.70 -36.46
N SER A 43 19.23 26.13 -36.62
CA SER A 43 18.30 25.96 -35.49
C SER A 43 18.85 25.03 -34.40
N ARG A 44 19.72 24.07 -34.73
CA ARG A 44 20.36 23.18 -33.75
C ARG A 44 21.50 23.87 -33.00
N GLU A 45 22.26 24.74 -33.66
CA GLU A 45 23.36 25.48 -33.02
C GLU A 45 22.87 26.67 -32.19
N GLN A 46 21.86 27.43 -32.66
CA GLN A 46 21.24 28.49 -31.85
C GLN A 46 20.67 27.94 -30.52
N ARG A 47 20.15 26.71 -30.52
CA ARG A 47 19.63 26.04 -29.31
C ARG A 47 20.70 25.69 -28.27
N LYS A 48 21.98 25.64 -28.63
CA LYS A 48 23.07 25.39 -27.67
C LYS A 48 23.56 26.67 -26.99
N SER A 49 23.25 27.85 -27.53
CA SER A 49 23.72 29.15 -27.02
C SER A 49 22.61 30.10 -26.55
N GLU A 50 21.33 29.77 -26.76
CA GLU A 50 20.22 30.53 -26.18
C GLU A 50 20.11 30.24 -24.68
N ASN A 51 20.53 31.21 -23.87
CA ASN A 51 20.16 31.29 -22.47
C ASN A 51 18.63 31.23 -22.36
N ILE A 52 18.11 30.15 -21.77
CA ILE A 52 16.68 29.88 -21.71
C ILE A 52 16.04 30.84 -20.70
N PHE A 53 15.50 31.97 -21.17
CA PHE A 53 14.85 32.97 -20.30
C PHE A 53 13.33 32.80 -20.17
N GLN A 54 12.68 32.03 -21.05
CA GLN A 54 11.20 31.89 -21.07
C GLN A 54 10.76 30.44 -21.26
N PHE A 55 9.93 29.95 -20.33
CA PHE A 55 9.37 28.60 -20.33
C PHE A 55 8.65 28.24 -21.65
N LYS A 56 7.92 29.19 -22.25
CA LYS A 56 7.14 28.99 -23.49
C LYS A 56 7.99 28.66 -24.73
N ASN A 57 9.30 28.94 -24.69
CA ASN A 57 10.20 28.71 -25.83
C ASN A 57 10.85 27.32 -25.81
N LEU A 58 10.69 26.58 -24.72
CA LEU A 58 11.12 25.19 -24.59
C LEU A 58 10.31 24.26 -25.51
N HIS A 59 10.89 23.12 -25.86
CA HIS A 59 10.14 22.12 -26.61
C HIS A 59 9.01 21.52 -25.75
N PRO A 60 7.84 21.14 -26.31
CA PRO A 60 6.74 20.55 -25.55
C PRO A 60 7.11 19.39 -24.61
N TYR A 61 8.04 18.49 -24.99
CA TYR A 61 8.53 17.43 -24.08
C TYR A 61 9.37 17.99 -22.91
N GLU A 62 10.11 19.08 -23.10
CA GLU A 62 10.88 19.74 -22.03
C GLU A 62 9.95 20.51 -21.10
N GLN A 63 8.93 21.16 -21.66
CA GLN A 63 7.87 21.80 -20.90
C GLN A 63 7.10 20.78 -20.06
N LEU A 64 6.69 19.65 -20.65
CA LEU A 64 6.06 18.54 -19.92
C LEU A 64 6.99 17.98 -18.85
N GLY A 65 8.27 17.80 -19.16
CA GLY A 65 9.27 17.31 -18.20
C GLY A 65 9.44 18.24 -17.00
N ILE A 66 9.56 19.56 -17.23
CA ILE A 66 9.65 20.55 -16.16
C ILE A 66 8.35 20.62 -15.36
N VAL A 67 7.20 20.60 -16.03
CA VAL A 67 5.90 20.60 -15.35
C VAL A 67 5.73 19.37 -14.48
N TRP A 68 6.16 18.21 -14.95
CA TRP A 68 6.16 16.97 -14.17
C TRP A 68 7.13 17.04 -12.99
N LEU A 69 8.37 17.52 -13.20
CA LEU A 69 9.37 17.68 -12.14
C LEU A 69 8.98 18.66 -11.04
N LEU A 70 8.18 19.67 -11.38
CA LEU A 70 7.70 20.69 -10.44
C LEU A 70 6.30 20.40 -9.91
N GLU A 71 5.70 19.26 -10.28
CA GLU A 71 4.31 18.90 -9.95
C GLU A 71 3.28 19.99 -10.34
N ALA A 72 3.61 20.84 -11.32
CA ALA A 72 2.86 22.05 -11.68
C ALA A 72 1.79 21.79 -12.75
N ALA A 73 1.21 20.58 -12.77
CA ALA A 73 0.28 20.16 -13.82
C ALA A 73 -1.00 20.98 -13.84
N GLU A 74 -1.48 21.42 -12.67
CA GLU A 74 -2.68 22.25 -12.56
C GLU A 74 -2.44 23.67 -13.11
N ASP A 75 -1.32 24.31 -12.74
CA ASP A 75 -0.91 25.64 -13.22
C ASP A 75 -0.73 25.70 -14.75
N GLN A 76 -0.36 24.57 -15.36
CA GLN A 76 -0.13 24.47 -16.81
C GLN A 76 -1.20 23.63 -17.54
N ARG A 77 -2.41 23.51 -16.97
CA ARG A 77 -3.54 22.78 -17.58
C ARG A 77 -3.77 23.10 -19.05
N VAL A 78 -3.87 24.39 -19.39
CA VAL A 78 -4.12 24.87 -20.77
C VAL A 78 -3.01 24.43 -21.75
N PHE A 79 -1.77 24.35 -21.27
CA PHE A 79 -0.65 23.86 -22.06
C PHE A 79 -0.76 22.35 -22.28
N ILE A 80 -0.99 21.58 -21.21
CA ILE A 80 -1.08 20.12 -21.27
C ILE A 80 -2.25 19.68 -22.17
N GLU A 81 -3.45 20.23 -21.98
CA GLU A 81 -4.62 19.95 -22.82
C GLU A 81 -4.31 20.21 -24.30
N ARG A 82 -3.63 21.32 -24.62
CA ARG A 82 -3.23 21.65 -25.99
C ARG A 82 -2.26 20.63 -26.58
N VAL A 83 -1.29 20.17 -25.80
CA VAL A 83 -0.30 19.17 -26.26
C VAL A 83 -1.00 17.85 -26.59
N PHE A 84 -1.97 17.44 -25.78
CA PHE A 84 -2.67 16.18 -25.95
C PHE A 84 -3.94 16.26 -26.81
N THR A 85 -4.37 17.45 -27.26
CA THR A 85 -5.59 17.63 -28.08
C THR A 85 -5.56 16.79 -29.37
N GLN A 86 -4.38 16.58 -29.95
CA GLN A 86 -4.20 15.78 -31.17
C GLN A 86 -3.86 14.31 -30.89
N SER A 87 -3.72 13.93 -29.62
CA SER A 87 -3.39 12.56 -29.24
C SER A 87 -4.61 11.66 -29.37
N GLY A 88 -4.57 10.72 -30.31
CA GLY A 88 -5.62 9.71 -30.44
C GLY A 88 -5.71 8.78 -29.23
N LEU A 89 -4.60 8.60 -28.48
CA LEU A 89 -4.50 7.67 -27.35
C LEU A 89 -4.85 8.33 -26.01
N LEU A 90 -4.26 9.50 -25.72
CA LEU A 90 -4.22 10.05 -24.36
C LEU A 90 -5.13 11.24 -24.13
N LYS A 91 -5.72 11.84 -25.18
CA LYS A 91 -6.55 13.05 -25.04
C LYS A 91 -7.61 12.89 -23.95
N ASN A 92 -8.45 11.86 -24.07
CA ASN A 92 -9.59 11.67 -23.18
C ASN A 92 -9.18 11.31 -21.75
N ILE A 93 -8.04 10.64 -21.57
CA ILE A 93 -7.47 10.32 -20.25
C ILE A 93 -6.97 11.58 -19.56
N ILE A 94 -6.26 12.44 -20.30
CA ILE A 94 -5.76 13.72 -19.79
C ILE A 94 -6.92 14.67 -19.46
N ASP A 95 -7.93 14.76 -20.34
CA ASP A 95 -9.14 15.54 -20.11
C ASP A 95 -9.86 15.05 -18.83
N ALA A 96 -10.02 13.74 -18.68
CA ALA A 96 -10.57 13.13 -17.47
C ALA A 96 -9.74 13.49 -16.22
N LYS A 97 -8.41 13.52 -16.31
CA LYS A 97 -7.53 13.85 -15.17
C LYS A 97 -7.74 15.26 -14.67
N PHE A 98 -7.91 16.21 -15.57
CA PHE A 98 -8.24 17.58 -15.18
C PHE A 98 -9.67 17.72 -14.66
N LEU A 99 -10.62 16.93 -15.18
CA LEU A 99 -11.98 16.90 -14.66
C LEU A 99 -12.03 16.38 -13.22
N VAL A 100 -11.26 15.33 -12.92
CA VAL A 100 -11.07 14.80 -11.55
C VAL A 100 -10.51 15.87 -10.61
N LEU A 101 -9.48 16.61 -11.03
CA LEU A 101 -8.91 17.70 -10.23
C LEU A 101 -9.93 18.81 -9.94
N SER A 102 -10.86 19.07 -10.87
CA SER A 102 -11.96 20.01 -10.64
C SER A 102 -13.16 19.44 -9.86
N GLY A 103 -13.12 18.17 -9.45
CA GLY A 103 -14.22 17.49 -8.74
C GLY A 103 -15.39 17.02 -9.63
N ASP A 104 -15.27 17.12 -10.96
CA ASP A 104 -16.30 16.76 -11.93
C ASP A 104 -16.19 15.27 -12.34
N TYR A 105 -16.36 14.35 -11.37
CA TYR A 105 -16.15 12.90 -11.56
C TYR A 105 -17.04 12.29 -12.66
N SER A 106 -18.31 12.66 -12.74
CA SER A 106 -19.24 12.17 -13.76
C SER A 106 -18.79 12.50 -15.19
N LYS A 107 -18.30 13.72 -15.42
CA LYS A 107 -17.75 14.11 -16.73
C LYS A 107 -16.41 13.43 -16.99
N ALA A 108 -15.60 13.22 -15.95
CA ALA A 108 -14.35 12.50 -16.08
C ALA A 108 -14.60 11.06 -16.56
N LEU A 109 -15.57 10.34 -15.97
CA LEU A 109 -15.97 9.01 -16.41
C LEU A 109 -16.48 9.02 -17.87
N ALA A 110 -17.35 9.98 -18.22
CA ALA A 110 -17.85 10.12 -19.60
C ALA A 110 -16.73 10.42 -20.63
N ALA A 111 -15.67 11.12 -20.22
CA ALA A 111 -14.49 11.30 -21.04
C ALA A 111 -13.70 9.98 -21.18
N LEU A 112 -13.51 9.24 -20.09
CA LEU A 112 -12.83 7.94 -20.11
C LEU A 112 -13.54 6.92 -21.01
N ASP A 113 -14.87 6.95 -21.11
CA ASP A 113 -15.66 6.07 -22.00
C ASP A 113 -15.42 6.33 -23.49
N GLN A 114 -14.92 7.51 -23.84
CA GLN A 114 -14.55 7.85 -25.21
C GLN A 114 -13.10 7.44 -25.53
N SER A 115 -12.34 6.91 -24.55
CA SER A 115 -10.95 6.49 -24.75
C SER A 115 -10.88 5.32 -25.73
N PRO A 116 -9.86 5.27 -26.61
CA PRO A 116 -9.72 4.16 -27.54
C PRO A 116 -9.40 2.86 -26.78
N PRO A 117 -9.75 1.69 -27.34
CA PRO A 117 -9.45 0.40 -26.72
C PRO A 117 -7.97 0.17 -26.41
N MET A 118 -7.06 0.80 -27.18
CA MET A 118 -5.60 0.70 -26.96
C MET A 118 -5.13 1.40 -25.68
N ALA A 119 -5.92 2.31 -25.11
CA ALA A 119 -5.62 3.04 -23.88
C ALA A 119 -6.40 2.51 -22.67
N PHE A 120 -7.02 1.33 -22.82
CA PHE A 120 -7.94 0.75 -21.86
C PHE A 120 -7.34 0.67 -20.46
N GLU A 121 -6.14 0.10 -20.29
CA GLU A 121 -5.52 -0.09 -18.98
C GLU A 121 -5.30 1.23 -18.25
N LEU A 122 -4.87 2.27 -18.97
CA LEU A 122 -4.68 3.60 -18.39
C LEU A 122 -6.01 4.26 -18.02
N ALA A 123 -7.04 4.08 -18.85
CA ALA A 123 -8.38 4.59 -18.56
C ALA A 123 -8.98 3.88 -17.32
N GLU A 124 -8.82 2.57 -17.21
CA GLU A 124 -9.30 1.79 -16.07
C GLU A 124 -8.60 2.15 -14.75
N LEU A 125 -7.26 2.33 -14.76
CA LEU A 125 -6.55 2.83 -13.58
C LEU A 125 -7.16 4.13 -13.07
N GLN A 126 -7.52 5.02 -14.00
CA GLN A 126 -8.13 6.29 -13.64
C GLN A 126 -9.60 6.18 -13.24
N ARG A 127 -10.37 5.23 -13.80
CA ARG A 127 -11.73 4.91 -13.31
C ARG A 127 -11.69 4.45 -11.86
N ILE A 128 -10.74 3.58 -11.50
CA ILE A 128 -10.56 3.12 -10.13
C ILE A 128 -10.28 4.30 -9.19
N GLU A 129 -9.40 5.23 -9.58
CA GLU A 129 -9.12 6.43 -8.78
C GLU A 129 -10.39 7.27 -8.54
N ILE A 130 -11.24 7.41 -9.56
CA ILE A 130 -12.52 8.11 -9.44
C ILE A 130 -13.45 7.38 -8.47
N PHE A 131 -13.63 6.06 -8.62
CA PHE A 131 -14.48 5.28 -7.73
C PHE A 131 -14.00 5.32 -6.27
N LEU A 132 -12.69 5.29 -6.05
CA LEU A 132 -12.12 5.47 -4.71
C LEU A 132 -12.41 6.88 -4.16
N ALA A 133 -12.30 7.92 -4.99
CA ALA A 133 -12.61 9.29 -4.58
C ALA A 133 -14.11 9.50 -4.28
N GLU A 134 -14.99 8.80 -4.98
CA GLU A 134 -16.45 8.83 -4.76
C GLU A 134 -16.92 7.89 -3.62
N ASN A 135 -15.99 7.19 -2.94
CA ASN A 135 -16.28 6.14 -1.94
C ASN A 135 -17.10 4.95 -2.50
N GLU A 136 -17.04 4.70 -3.81
CA GLU A 136 -17.67 3.55 -4.47
C GLU A 136 -16.75 2.31 -4.42
N ALA A 137 -16.45 1.85 -3.20
CA ALA A 137 -15.44 0.82 -2.94
C ALA A 137 -15.66 -0.52 -3.67
N ASP A 138 -16.92 -1.00 -3.75
CA ASP A 138 -17.23 -2.27 -4.44
C ASP A 138 -16.99 -2.18 -5.95
N ARG A 139 -17.24 -1.01 -6.56
CA ARG A 139 -16.89 -0.77 -7.97
C ARG A 139 -15.38 -0.73 -8.14
N ALA A 140 -14.68 0.03 -7.31
CA ALA A 140 -13.22 0.08 -7.34
C ALA A 140 -12.59 -1.32 -7.23
N LEU A 141 -13.09 -2.16 -6.32
CA LEU A 141 -12.65 -3.54 -6.17
C LEU A 141 -12.87 -4.36 -7.44
N THR A 142 -14.07 -4.30 -8.03
CA THR A 142 -14.39 -5.05 -9.25
C THR A 142 -13.44 -4.70 -10.41
N HIS A 143 -13.16 -3.41 -10.60
CA HIS A 143 -12.24 -2.94 -11.64
C HIS A 143 -10.78 -3.30 -11.35
N LEU A 144 -10.36 -3.25 -10.09
CA LEU A 144 -9.03 -3.68 -9.66
C LEU A 144 -8.82 -5.19 -9.90
N GLU A 145 -9.80 -6.03 -9.57
CA GLU A 145 -9.75 -7.46 -9.84
C GLU A 145 -9.70 -7.78 -11.33
N PHE A 146 -10.45 -7.01 -12.14
CA PHE A 146 -10.40 -7.12 -13.58
C PHE A 146 -8.99 -6.84 -14.12
N LEU A 147 -8.39 -5.70 -13.74
CA LEU A 147 -7.06 -5.32 -14.21
C LEU A 147 -5.97 -6.31 -13.77
N TYR A 148 -6.12 -6.94 -12.62
CA TYR A 148 -5.18 -7.95 -12.15
C TYR A 148 -5.19 -9.23 -13.00
N GLN A 149 -6.36 -9.62 -13.53
CA GLN A 149 -6.50 -10.80 -14.41
C GLN A 149 -6.24 -10.48 -15.88
N HIS A 150 -6.28 -9.19 -16.24
CA HIS A 150 -6.12 -8.71 -17.60
C HIS A 150 -4.67 -8.80 -18.07
N GLN A 151 -4.46 -9.29 -19.30
CA GLN A 151 -3.13 -9.35 -19.90
C GLN A 151 -2.69 -7.95 -20.33
N LEU A 152 -1.56 -7.49 -19.80
CA LEU A 152 -1.02 -6.18 -20.12
C LEU A 152 -0.73 -6.03 -21.63
N SER A 153 -1.22 -4.93 -22.21
CA SER A 153 -0.97 -4.58 -23.61
C SER A 153 0.54 -4.54 -23.96
N PRO A 154 0.96 -4.99 -25.16
CA PRO A 154 2.36 -5.09 -25.53
C PRO A 154 3.16 -3.79 -25.41
N TRP A 155 2.53 -2.65 -25.69
CA TRP A 155 3.19 -1.35 -25.65
C TRP A 155 3.47 -0.84 -24.22
N LEU A 156 2.82 -1.42 -23.20
CA LEU A 156 3.07 -1.11 -21.79
C LEU A 156 4.15 -2.01 -21.18
N GLN A 157 4.63 -3.04 -21.87
CA GLN A 157 5.62 -3.98 -21.34
C GLN A 157 6.93 -3.29 -20.95
N GLU A 158 7.38 -2.30 -21.72
CA GLU A 158 8.60 -1.54 -21.40
C GLU A 158 8.50 -0.77 -20.08
N ILE A 159 7.27 -0.48 -19.62
CA ILE A 159 6.98 0.25 -18.38
C ILE A 159 6.13 -0.56 -17.41
N GLU A 160 6.14 -1.89 -17.54
CA GLU A 160 5.32 -2.81 -16.73
C GLU A 160 5.52 -2.58 -15.23
N THR A 161 6.76 -2.39 -14.78
CA THR A 161 7.06 -2.11 -13.37
C THR A 161 6.33 -0.88 -12.85
N ALA A 162 6.28 0.20 -13.63
CA ALA A 162 5.59 1.42 -13.23
C ALA A 162 4.06 1.22 -13.21
N TYR A 163 3.53 0.46 -14.17
CA TYR A 163 2.12 0.06 -14.20
C TYR A 163 1.75 -0.76 -12.96
N GLN A 164 2.53 -1.78 -12.63
CA GLN A 164 2.31 -2.63 -11.46
C GLN A 164 2.42 -1.82 -10.16
N GLN A 165 3.40 -0.91 -10.05
CA GLN A 165 3.49 -0.01 -8.90
C GLN A 165 2.25 0.86 -8.75
N ARG A 166 1.71 1.41 -9.85
CA ARG A 166 0.46 2.17 -9.79
C ARG A 166 -0.71 1.30 -9.36
N LEU A 167 -0.83 0.09 -9.90
CA LEU A 167 -1.88 -0.86 -9.53
C LEU A 167 -1.80 -1.24 -8.04
N THR A 168 -0.61 -1.56 -7.53
CA THR A 168 -0.37 -1.84 -6.10
C THR A 168 -0.74 -0.65 -5.22
N ALA A 169 -0.42 0.59 -5.64
CA ALA A 169 -0.81 1.78 -4.90
C ALA A 169 -2.34 1.94 -4.80
N LEU A 170 -3.08 1.61 -5.86
CA LEU A 170 -4.55 1.65 -5.84
C LEU A 170 -5.14 0.55 -4.94
N TRP A 171 -4.56 -0.66 -4.95
CA TRP A 171 -4.91 -1.71 -3.99
C TRP A 171 -4.64 -1.27 -2.55
N GLY A 172 -3.51 -0.63 -2.30
CA GLY A 172 -3.17 -0.02 -1.01
C GLY A 172 -4.21 1.02 -0.59
N GLN A 173 -4.57 1.93 -1.49
CA GLN A 173 -5.57 2.96 -1.21
C GLN A 173 -6.94 2.35 -0.86
N LEU A 174 -7.41 1.35 -1.63
CA LEU A 174 -8.64 0.63 -1.31
C LEU A 174 -8.56 -0.03 0.07
N ALA A 175 -7.47 -0.74 0.37
CA ALA A 175 -7.29 -1.45 1.63
C ALA A 175 -7.27 -0.52 2.84
N LEU A 176 -6.75 0.70 2.70
CA LEU A 176 -6.70 1.67 3.79
C LEU A 176 -8.03 2.42 3.99
N GLN A 177 -8.72 2.79 2.90
CA GLN A 177 -9.98 3.53 2.96
C GLN A 177 -11.17 2.62 3.30
N HIS A 178 -11.17 1.40 2.76
CA HIS A 178 -12.25 0.43 2.88
C HIS A 178 -11.70 -0.97 3.21
N PRO A 179 -11.17 -1.18 4.44
CA PRO A 179 -10.41 -2.38 4.80
C PRO A 179 -11.24 -3.68 4.71
N TRP A 180 -12.53 -3.60 5.00
CA TRP A 180 -13.47 -4.72 4.90
C TRP A 180 -13.86 -5.06 3.46
N VAL A 181 -13.91 -4.07 2.57
CA VAL A 181 -14.16 -4.31 1.14
C VAL A 181 -12.96 -5.01 0.52
N TYR A 182 -11.75 -4.55 0.81
CA TYR A 182 -10.52 -5.21 0.34
C TYR A 182 -10.42 -6.68 0.79
N LEU A 183 -10.93 -7.02 1.97
CA LEU A 183 -10.94 -8.39 2.48
C LEU A 183 -11.70 -9.36 1.56
N ARG A 184 -12.71 -8.87 0.83
CA ARG A 184 -13.53 -9.64 -0.13
C ARG A 184 -12.80 -9.95 -1.44
N SER A 185 -11.59 -9.42 -1.62
CA SER A 185 -10.77 -9.70 -2.80
C SER A 185 -10.54 -11.20 -2.99
N MET A 186 -10.71 -11.68 -4.23
CA MET A 186 -10.51 -13.09 -4.59
C MET A 186 -9.02 -13.51 -4.59
N LYS A 187 -8.09 -12.56 -4.44
CA LYS A 187 -6.65 -12.78 -4.52
C LYS A 187 -5.91 -12.20 -3.32
N TYR A 188 -4.88 -12.92 -2.90
CA TYR A 188 -4.08 -12.61 -1.72
C TYR A 188 -2.68 -12.11 -2.12
N GLY A 189 -2.01 -11.39 -1.22
CA GLY A 189 -0.61 -10.94 -1.44
C GLY A 189 -0.45 -9.72 -2.35
N LEU A 190 -1.53 -8.96 -2.58
CA LEU A 190 -1.53 -7.78 -3.46
C LEU A 190 -0.87 -6.54 -2.83
N LEU A 191 -0.69 -6.54 -1.52
CA LEU A 191 -0.10 -5.44 -0.77
C LEU A 191 1.37 -5.74 -0.47
N ASP A 192 2.18 -4.70 -0.56
CA ASP A 192 3.53 -4.73 0.02
C ASP A 192 3.48 -4.85 1.55
N ALA A 193 4.66 -4.96 2.17
CA ALA A 193 4.75 -5.19 3.60
C ALA A 193 4.17 -4.04 4.44
N GLU A 194 4.37 -2.80 4.01
CA GLU A 194 3.93 -1.60 4.73
C GLU A 194 2.41 -1.46 4.65
N HIS A 195 1.85 -1.49 3.44
CA HIS A 195 0.41 -1.36 3.23
C HIS A 195 -0.37 -2.51 3.88
N ARG A 196 0.21 -3.71 3.92
CA ARG A 196 -0.41 -4.84 4.63
C ARG A 196 -0.52 -4.59 6.12
N ASP A 197 0.54 -4.12 6.77
CA ASP A 197 0.52 -3.85 8.21
C ASP A 197 -0.43 -2.69 8.52
N LEU A 198 -0.46 -1.64 7.69
CA LEU A 198 -1.42 -0.55 7.80
C LEU A 198 -2.87 -1.02 7.61
N TRP A 199 -3.13 -1.92 6.66
CA TRP A 199 -4.46 -2.52 6.48
C TRP A 199 -4.92 -3.31 7.71
N LEU A 200 -4.05 -4.12 8.32
CA LEU A 200 -4.37 -4.84 9.56
C LEU A 200 -4.67 -3.87 10.71
N GLN A 201 -3.97 -2.74 10.79
CA GLN A 201 -4.26 -1.68 11.76
C GLN A 201 -5.63 -1.05 11.51
N GLN A 202 -5.99 -0.79 10.24
CA GLN A 202 -7.31 -0.28 9.89
C GLN A 202 -8.43 -1.25 10.26
N LEU A 203 -8.24 -2.56 10.02
CA LEU A 203 -9.18 -3.59 10.47
C LEU A 203 -9.36 -3.59 12.00
N LEU A 204 -8.28 -3.45 12.76
CA LEU A 204 -8.34 -3.37 14.23
C LEU A 204 -9.08 -2.12 14.72
N GLN A 205 -8.88 -0.99 14.07
CA GLN A 205 -9.54 0.28 14.39
C GLN A 205 -11.04 0.22 14.09
N GLN A 206 -11.43 -0.42 12.99
CA GLN A 206 -12.81 -0.49 12.52
C GLN A 206 -13.48 -1.82 12.87
N PHE A 207 -12.90 -2.59 13.79
CA PHE A 207 -13.36 -3.95 14.12
C PHE A 207 -14.81 -4.00 14.59
N ASP A 208 -15.22 -3.04 15.42
CA ASP A 208 -16.55 -3.01 16.02
C ASP A 208 -17.66 -2.68 14.99
N GLN A 209 -17.28 -2.30 13.77
CA GLN A 209 -18.19 -2.00 12.66
C GLN A 209 -18.33 -3.19 11.69
N ALA A 210 -17.63 -4.29 11.92
CA ALA A 210 -17.63 -5.46 11.04
C ALA A 210 -18.99 -6.15 11.00
N SER A 211 -19.42 -6.57 9.80
CA SER A 211 -20.55 -7.47 9.66
C SER A 211 -20.15 -8.93 9.95
N ILE A 212 -21.14 -9.81 10.11
CA ILE A 212 -20.89 -11.25 10.30
C ILE A 212 -20.14 -11.84 9.10
N ASP A 213 -20.50 -11.44 7.88
CA ASP A 213 -19.85 -11.90 6.65
C ASP A 213 -18.39 -11.44 6.59
N ASP A 214 -18.11 -10.22 7.05
CA ASP A 214 -16.75 -9.68 7.12
C ASP A 214 -15.88 -10.45 8.13
N LEU A 215 -16.44 -10.80 9.29
CA LEU A 215 -15.74 -11.63 10.28
C LEU A 215 -15.46 -13.03 9.73
N HIS A 216 -16.42 -13.66 9.07
CA HIS A 216 -16.21 -14.96 8.43
C HIS A 216 -15.13 -14.88 7.34
N ALA A 217 -15.15 -13.83 6.51
CA ALA A 217 -14.12 -13.59 5.51
C ALA A 217 -12.73 -13.40 6.14
N LEU A 218 -12.64 -12.75 7.30
CA LEU A 218 -11.38 -12.53 8.00
C LEU A 218 -10.82 -13.84 8.57
N GLN A 219 -11.70 -14.68 9.13
CA GLN A 219 -11.34 -16.02 9.59
C GLN A 219 -10.78 -16.86 8.43
N GLN A 220 -11.50 -16.91 7.31
CA GLN A 220 -11.04 -17.66 6.14
C GLN A 220 -9.71 -17.12 5.60
N ARG A 221 -9.56 -15.80 5.53
CA ARG A 221 -8.32 -15.13 5.09
C ARG A 221 -7.14 -15.51 5.96
N TYR A 222 -7.33 -15.62 7.28
CA TYR A 222 -6.28 -16.07 8.18
C TYR A 222 -5.89 -17.53 7.89
N LEU A 223 -6.87 -18.43 7.77
CA LEU A 223 -6.64 -19.85 7.52
C LEU A 223 -5.88 -20.08 6.22
N ASP A 224 -6.28 -19.39 5.15
CA ASP A 224 -5.63 -19.50 3.84
C ASP A 224 -4.17 -19.00 3.87
N LEU A 225 -3.85 -18.06 4.76
CA LEU A 225 -2.53 -17.42 4.86
C LEU A 225 -1.70 -17.90 6.06
N GLU A 226 -2.16 -18.91 6.81
CA GLU A 226 -1.58 -19.29 8.10
C GLU A 226 -0.07 -19.57 8.02
N SER A 227 0.35 -20.34 7.01
CA SER A 227 1.75 -20.69 6.78
C SER A 227 2.60 -19.46 6.41
N GLU A 228 2.07 -18.55 5.60
CA GLU A 228 2.75 -17.30 5.26
C GLU A 228 2.90 -16.39 6.47
N ILE A 229 1.84 -16.27 7.29
CA ILE A 229 1.82 -15.39 8.48
C ILE A 229 2.95 -15.74 9.43
N GLN A 230 3.23 -17.03 9.65
CA GLN A 230 4.30 -17.46 10.56
C GLN A 230 5.70 -17.02 10.12
N THR A 231 5.91 -16.80 8.83
CA THR A 231 7.20 -16.35 8.25
C THR A 231 7.33 -14.83 8.15
N ARG A 232 6.24 -14.09 8.43
CA ARG A 232 6.24 -12.62 8.37
C ARG A 232 6.97 -11.99 9.57
N PRO A 233 7.34 -10.69 9.46
CA PRO A 233 7.93 -9.95 10.57
C PRO A 233 7.07 -10.00 11.84
N TYR A 234 7.74 -9.88 13.00
CA TYR A 234 7.09 -9.92 14.31
C TYR A 234 5.92 -8.94 14.45
N SER A 235 6.08 -7.70 13.97
CA SER A 235 5.04 -6.66 13.99
C SER A 235 3.75 -7.11 13.28
N SER A 236 3.88 -7.72 12.11
CA SER A 236 2.75 -8.20 11.31
C SER A 236 2.01 -9.36 12.00
N LYS A 237 2.76 -10.29 12.60
CA LYS A 237 2.20 -11.41 13.39
C LYS A 237 1.46 -10.91 14.63
N LEU A 238 1.98 -9.89 15.31
CA LEU A 238 1.32 -9.27 16.45
C LEU A 238 -0.03 -8.64 16.09
N LEU A 239 -0.11 -7.97 14.93
CA LEU A 239 -1.38 -7.40 14.44
C LEU A 239 -2.42 -8.50 14.17
N TRP A 240 -2.00 -9.61 13.54
CA TRP A 240 -2.87 -10.79 13.38
C TRP A 240 -3.32 -11.35 14.72
N LEU A 241 -2.41 -11.49 15.69
CA LEU A 241 -2.76 -11.98 17.02
C LEU A 241 -3.84 -11.11 17.68
N LYS A 242 -3.69 -9.78 17.59
CA LYS A 242 -4.67 -8.82 18.13
C LYS A 242 -6.04 -8.94 17.45
N LEU A 243 -6.10 -9.26 16.16
CA LEU A 243 -7.36 -9.54 15.46
C LEU A 243 -7.99 -10.86 15.94
N LEU A 244 -7.20 -11.93 16.02
CA LEU A 244 -7.67 -13.23 16.50
C LEU A 244 -8.20 -13.17 17.93
N ALA A 245 -7.58 -12.35 18.79
CA ALA A 245 -8.03 -12.15 20.18
C ALA A 245 -9.46 -11.60 20.29
N ARG A 246 -9.96 -10.93 19.23
CA ARG A 246 -11.33 -10.41 19.16
C ARG A 246 -12.32 -11.39 18.52
N MET A 247 -11.87 -12.56 18.07
CA MET A 247 -12.70 -13.58 17.42
C MET A 247 -12.70 -14.86 18.26
N PRO A 248 -13.73 -15.09 19.12
CA PRO A 248 -13.78 -16.26 20.00
C PRO A 248 -13.67 -17.60 19.26
N ASP A 249 -14.22 -17.69 18.05
CA ASP A 249 -14.23 -18.90 17.23
C ASP A 249 -12.82 -19.30 16.75
N MET A 250 -11.87 -18.36 16.72
CA MET A 250 -10.48 -18.57 16.30
C MET A 250 -9.54 -18.84 17.48
N SER A 251 -10.08 -19.36 18.59
CA SER A 251 -9.32 -19.55 19.82
C SER A 251 -8.10 -20.46 19.67
N MET A 252 -8.20 -21.49 18.83
CA MET A 252 -7.11 -22.41 18.53
C MET A 252 -5.98 -21.71 17.76
N GLN A 253 -6.32 -20.96 16.72
CA GLN A 253 -5.37 -20.23 15.89
C GLN A 253 -4.68 -19.12 16.68
N HIS A 254 -5.43 -18.42 17.54
CA HIS A 254 -4.86 -17.46 18.48
C HIS A 254 -3.81 -18.12 19.37
N ALA A 255 -4.14 -19.24 20.02
CA ALA A 255 -3.21 -19.95 20.89
C ALA A 255 -1.95 -20.42 20.13
N ALA A 256 -2.12 -20.97 18.92
CA ALA A 256 -1.00 -21.40 18.08
C ALA A 256 -0.06 -20.23 17.73
N LEU A 257 -0.62 -19.10 17.27
CA LEU A 257 0.15 -17.92 16.92
C LEU A 257 0.83 -17.28 18.13
N THR A 258 0.17 -17.23 19.29
CA THR A 258 0.81 -16.77 20.53
C THR A 258 2.01 -17.63 20.90
N LEU A 259 1.84 -18.96 20.93
CA LEU A 259 2.94 -19.86 21.30
C LEU A 259 4.10 -19.75 20.31
N HIS A 260 3.82 -19.53 19.03
CA HIS A 260 4.84 -19.24 18.01
C HIS A 260 5.60 -17.95 18.33
N LEU A 261 4.88 -16.85 18.58
CA LEU A 261 5.48 -15.55 18.93
C LEU A 261 6.33 -15.62 20.20
N LEU A 262 5.83 -16.26 21.26
CA LEU A 262 6.54 -16.39 22.54
C LEU A 262 7.78 -17.26 22.44
N LYS A 263 7.84 -18.23 21.51
CA LYS A 263 9.05 -19.02 21.25
C LYS A 263 10.12 -18.22 20.53
N GLU A 264 9.71 -17.34 19.63
CA GLU A 264 10.61 -16.46 18.86
C GLU A 264 11.19 -15.36 19.75
N GLN A 265 10.32 -14.67 20.49
CA GLN A 265 10.70 -13.62 21.42
C GLN A 265 9.65 -13.50 22.54
N PHE A 266 10.11 -13.50 23.79
CA PHE A 266 9.21 -13.26 24.91
C PHE A 266 8.71 -11.81 24.90
N ASP A 267 7.40 -11.65 24.83
CA ASP A 267 6.69 -10.37 24.95
C ASP A 267 5.61 -10.51 26.05
N PRO A 268 5.65 -9.66 27.09
CA PRO A 268 4.67 -9.70 28.18
C PRO A 268 3.21 -9.48 27.74
N GLU A 269 2.95 -8.64 26.74
CA GLU A 269 1.60 -8.39 26.19
C GLU A 269 1.08 -9.65 25.50
N VAL A 270 1.93 -10.29 24.69
CA VAL A 270 1.59 -11.54 23.99
C VAL A 270 1.35 -12.67 25.00
N PHE A 271 2.19 -12.81 26.01
CA PHE A 271 2.02 -13.80 27.07
C PHE A 271 0.71 -13.57 27.84
N TYR A 272 0.42 -12.30 28.15
CA TYR A 272 -0.81 -11.90 28.80
C TYR A 272 -2.05 -12.32 28.00
N LEU A 273 -2.09 -12.06 26.69
CA LEU A 273 -3.20 -12.45 25.82
C LEU A 273 -3.44 -13.96 25.84
N TRP A 274 -2.37 -14.76 25.79
CA TRP A 274 -2.51 -16.22 25.88
C TRP A 274 -2.98 -16.67 27.25
N PHE A 275 -2.36 -16.19 28.32
CA PHE A 275 -2.71 -16.62 29.68
C PHE A 275 -4.17 -16.29 30.01
N GLN A 276 -4.61 -15.07 29.69
CA GLN A 276 -6.01 -14.67 29.84
C GLN A 276 -6.95 -15.61 29.07
N GLN A 277 -6.61 -15.94 27.82
CA GLN A 277 -7.44 -16.83 27.01
C GLN A 277 -7.54 -18.24 27.62
N GLN A 278 -6.46 -18.79 28.17
CA GLN A 278 -6.49 -20.11 28.81
C GLN A 278 -7.41 -20.12 30.04
N LEU A 279 -7.38 -19.04 30.83
CA LEU A 279 -8.21 -18.91 32.03
C LEU A 279 -9.71 -18.67 31.72
N LEU A 280 -10.04 -18.04 30.59
CA LEU A 280 -11.43 -17.77 30.19
C LEU A 280 -12.14 -18.98 29.56
N LYS A 281 -11.44 -20.10 29.36
CA LYS A 281 -12.07 -21.35 28.91
C LYS A 281 -13.10 -21.84 29.95
N GLN A 282 -14.18 -22.47 29.49
CA GLN A 282 -15.19 -23.05 30.40
C GLN A 282 -14.58 -24.08 31.37
N VAL A 283 -13.58 -24.82 30.90
CA VAL A 283 -12.77 -25.74 31.72
C VAL A 283 -11.30 -25.47 31.41
N PRO A 284 -10.62 -24.62 32.21
CA PRO A 284 -9.19 -24.36 32.05
C PRO A 284 -8.36 -25.60 32.35
N ASP A 285 -7.45 -25.96 31.44
CA ASP A 285 -6.45 -27.01 31.68
C ASP A 285 -5.24 -26.39 32.40
N TYR A 286 -5.34 -26.28 33.72
CA TYR A 286 -4.28 -25.72 34.55
C TYR A 286 -2.96 -26.51 34.48
N ALA A 287 -3.00 -27.80 34.13
CA ALA A 287 -1.79 -28.62 34.02
C ALA A 287 -1.00 -28.29 32.76
N ASP A 288 -1.67 -28.19 31.60
CA ASP A 288 -1.01 -27.74 30.36
C ASP A 288 -0.48 -26.31 30.50
N VAL A 289 -1.27 -25.40 31.11
CA VAL A 289 -0.85 -24.02 31.36
C VAL A 289 0.42 -23.97 32.22
N GLU A 290 0.48 -24.74 33.31
CA GLU A 290 1.67 -24.82 34.14
C GLU A 290 2.88 -25.34 33.37
N GLU A 291 2.71 -26.41 32.58
CA GLU A 291 3.81 -26.99 31.79
C GLU A 291 4.37 -25.96 30.81
N LYS A 292 3.51 -25.18 30.13
CA LYS A 292 3.93 -24.10 29.24
C LYS A 292 4.67 -22.99 29.98
N ILE A 293 4.18 -22.60 31.16
CA ILE A 293 4.87 -21.59 31.99
C ILE A 293 6.28 -22.09 32.36
N ILE A 294 6.42 -23.35 32.79
CA ILE A 294 7.72 -23.95 33.12
C ILE A 294 8.64 -23.99 31.89
N GLN A 295 8.11 -24.33 30.71
CA GLN A 295 8.88 -24.27 29.45
C GLN A 295 9.40 -22.85 29.18
N PHE A 296 8.58 -21.82 29.39
CA PHE A 296 9.01 -20.43 29.24
C PHE A 296 9.99 -19.99 30.32
N GLU A 297 9.85 -20.43 31.58
CA GLU A 297 10.81 -20.13 32.66
C GLU A 297 12.19 -20.71 32.36
N ASN A 298 12.24 -21.90 31.75
CA ASN A 298 13.48 -22.54 31.34
C ASN A 298 14.16 -21.84 30.15
N GLN A 299 13.37 -21.28 29.23
CA GLN A 299 13.88 -20.56 28.05
C GLN A 299 14.24 -19.10 28.38
N TYR A 300 13.44 -18.43 29.20
CA TYR A 300 13.56 -17.02 29.55
C TYR A 300 13.69 -16.87 31.06
N MET A 301 14.92 -16.67 31.51
CA MET A 301 15.24 -16.55 32.94
C MET A 301 14.74 -15.24 33.54
N ASN A 302 14.36 -15.30 34.81
CA ASN A 302 14.11 -14.15 35.68
C ASN A 302 12.94 -13.23 35.27
N LEU A 303 11.84 -13.80 34.77
CA LEU A 303 10.66 -13.03 34.36
C LEU A 303 9.56 -13.05 35.45
N PRO A 304 9.28 -11.92 36.13
CA PRO A 304 8.25 -11.85 37.18
C PRO A 304 6.84 -12.20 36.69
N VAL A 305 6.54 -11.94 35.42
CA VAL A 305 5.21 -12.21 34.82
C VAL A 305 4.90 -13.72 34.77
N LEU A 306 5.92 -14.56 34.59
CA LEU A 306 5.76 -16.02 34.60
C LEU A 306 5.47 -16.52 36.01
N THR A 307 6.20 -16.01 37.01
CA THR A 307 5.96 -16.28 38.43
C THR A 307 4.57 -15.81 38.86
N PHE A 308 4.14 -14.64 38.39
CA PHE A 308 2.79 -14.11 38.61
C PHE A 308 1.72 -15.06 38.05
N ALA A 309 1.87 -15.52 36.80
CA ALA A 309 0.92 -16.45 36.19
C ALA A 309 0.89 -17.80 36.92
N LYS A 310 2.06 -18.33 37.31
CA LYS A 310 2.19 -19.57 38.08
C LYS A 310 1.48 -19.50 39.43
N TRP A 311 1.57 -18.36 40.11
CA TRP A 311 0.82 -18.12 41.35
C TRP A 311 -0.69 -18.27 41.15
N HIS A 312 -1.25 -17.72 40.07
CA HIS A 312 -2.68 -17.86 39.77
C HIS A 312 -3.08 -19.32 39.49
N VAL A 313 -2.24 -20.08 38.79
CA VAL A 313 -2.45 -21.52 38.58
C VAL A 313 -2.46 -22.28 39.91
N TYR A 314 -1.53 -21.96 40.81
CA TYR A 314 -1.43 -22.63 42.13
C TYR A 314 -2.62 -22.34 43.01
N MET A 315 -3.07 -21.08 43.05
CA MET A 315 -4.29 -20.70 43.77
C MET A 315 -5.52 -21.40 43.21
N ALA A 316 -5.68 -21.46 41.88
CA ALA A 316 -6.83 -22.12 41.25
C ALA A 316 -6.84 -23.65 41.44
N THR A 317 -5.67 -24.26 41.60
CA THR A 317 -5.51 -25.71 41.83
C THR A 317 -5.42 -26.09 43.32
N GLY A 318 -5.60 -25.13 44.23
CA GLY A 318 -5.58 -25.37 45.68
C GLY A 318 -4.19 -25.54 46.31
N ARG A 319 -3.11 -25.30 45.56
CA ARG A 319 -1.70 -25.40 46.01
C ARG A 319 -1.23 -24.11 46.68
N GLN A 320 -1.93 -23.71 47.75
CA GLN A 320 -1.69 -22.42 48.42
C GLN A 320 -0.28 -22.29 49.00
N THR A 321 0.28 -23.36 49.57
CA THR A 321 1.63 -23.35 50.14
C THR A 321 2.71 -23.06 49.10
N GLU A 322 2.58 -23.66 47.91
CA GLU A 322 3.47 -23.39 46.78
C GLU A 322 3.28 -21.96 46.29
N ALA A 323 2.05 -21.46 46.20
CA ALA A 323 1.76 -20.08 45.81
C ALA A 323 2.42 -19.07 46.77
N GLU A 324 2.38 -19.31 48.08
CA GLU A 324 3.02 -18.45 49.08
C GLU A 324 4.54 -18.37 48.90
N THR A 325 5.20 -19.47 48.54
CA THR A 325 6.65 -19.46 48.31
C THR A 325 7.05 -18.53 47.17
N LEU A 326 6.22 -18.43 46.12
CA LEU A 326 6.47 -17.56 44.97
C LEU A 326 6.43 -16.08 45.34
N LEU A 327 5.68 -15.68 46.37
CA LEU A 327 5.55 -14.29 46.81
C LEU A 327 6.85 -13.68 47.35
N SER A 328 7.80 -14.53 47.75
CA SER A 328 9.14 -14.10 48.20
C SER A 328 10.05 -13.66 47.05
N LEU A 329 9.69 -14.01 45.81
CA LEU A 329 10.47 -13.68 44.61
C LEU A 329 10.12 -12.26 44.11
N TYR A 330 11.10 -11.60 43.51
CA TYR A 330 11.00 -10.24 42.92
C TYR A 330 10.32 -9.21 43.87
N PRO A 331 10.98 -8.85 44.99
CA PRO A 331 10.40 -7.96 46.00
C PRO A 331 10.06 -6.56 45.46
N ASP A 332 10.81 -6.06 44.49
CA ASP A 332 10.61 -4.72 43.93
C ASP A 332 9.68 -4.69 42.71
N ASN A 333 9.13 -5.84 42.30
CA ASN A 333 8.24 -5.91 41.13
C ASN A 333 6.79 -5.55 41.48
N ILE A 334 6.14 -4.78 40.61
CA ILE A 334 4.76 -4.29 40.77
C ILE A 334 3.75 -5.45 40.82
N LEU A 335 3.86 -6.43 39.91
CA LEU A 335 2.95 -7.58 39.83
C LEU A 335 3.04 -8.45 41.10
N MET A 336 4.25 -8.71 41.57
CA MET A 336 4.46 -9.50 42.80
C MET A 336 4.04 -8.72 44.04
N SER A 337 4.20 -7.39 44.05
CA SER A 337 3.71 -6.53 45.14
C SER A 337 2.19 -6.54 45.21
N TYR A 338 1.50 -6.47 44.06
CA TYR A 338 0.06 -6.67 43.97
C TYR A 338 -0.35 -8.02 44.58
N LEU A 339 0.32 -9.13 44.21
CA LEU A 339 -0.01 -10.45 44.76
C LEU A 339 0.20 -10.54 46.27
N ARG A 340 1.27 -9.94 46.81
CA ARG A 340 1.52 -9.88 48.26
C ARG A 340 0.45 -9.09 49.01
N ILE A 341 0.03 -7.95 48.47
CA ILE A 341 -1.05 -7.15 49.07
C ILE A 341 -2.36 -7.95 48.99
N LYS A 342 -2.68 -8.52 47.82
CA LYS A 342 -3.86 -9.36 47.60
C LYS A 342 -3.93 -10.55 48.55
N SER A 343 -2.83 -11.28 48.73
CA SER A 343 -2.78 -12.42 49.65
C SER A 343 -2.96 -12.01 51.12
N THR A 344 -2.51 -10.80 51.49
CA THR A 344 -2.69 -10.24 52.83
C THR A 344 -4.13 -9.82 53.11
N LEU A 345 -4.83 -9.30 52.10
CA LEU A 345 -6.21 -8.83 52.20
C LEU A 345 -7.24 -9.96 52.36
N LYS A 346 -6.91 -11.20 51.99
CA LYS A 346 -7.82 -12.37 52.04
C LYS A 346 -9.17 -12.09 51.34
N GLU A 347 -10.27 -12.76 51.73
CA GLU A 347 -11.62 -12.65 51.15
C GLU A 347 -12.31 -11.28 51.36
N ASP A 348 -11.58 -10.18 51.62
CA ASP A 348 -12.16 -8.84 51.63
C ASP A 348 -12.35 -8.33 50.19
N ASP A 349 -13.49 -8.72 49.61
CA ASP A 349 -13.89 -8.39 48.25
C ASP A 349 -13.91 -6.88 47.97
N VAL A 350 -14.15 -6.05 48.99
CA VAL A 350 -14.22 -4.58 48.82
C VAL A 350 -12.82 -4.01 48.65
N LEU A 351 -11.88 -4.40 49.52
CA LEU A 351 -10.49 -3.96 49.42
C LEU A 351 -9.78 -4.56 48.20
N ILE A 352 -10.10 -5.80 47.80
CA ILE A 352 -9.58 -6.38 46.56
C ILE A 352 -10.07 -5.58 45.35
N LYS A 353 -11.35 -5.21 45.28
CA LYS A 353 -11.86 -4.39 44.17
C LYS A 353 -11.18 -3.02 44.10
N GLN A 354 -10.92 -2.38 45.24
CA GLN A 354 -10.19 -1.12 45.29
C GLN A 354 -8.73 -1.29 44.83
N LEU A 355 -8.07 -2.37 45.27
CA LEU A 355 -6.72 -2.71 44.85
C LEU A 355 -6.66 -2.91 43.33
N ASN A 356 -7.58 -3.70 42.76
CA ASN A 356 -7.68 -3.91 41.31
C ASN A 356 -7.84 -2.58 40.58
N LEU A 357 -8.70 -1.68 41.06
CA LEU A 357 -8.94 -0.38 40.41
C LEU A 357 -7.71 0.53 40.43
N ILE A 358 -6.89 0.47 41.48
CA ILE A 358 -5.63 1.22 41.55
C ILE A 358 -4.62 0.68 40.55
N PHE A 359 -4.46 -0.64 40.49
CA PHE A 359 -3.48 -1.28 39.64
C PHE A 359 -3.90 -1.28 38.16
N GLU A 360 -5.17 -1.56 37.82
CA GLU A 360 -5.68 -1.55 36.44
C GLU A 360 -5.65 -0.17 35.75
N ASN A 361 -5.54 0.91 36.53
CA ASN A 361 -5.39 2.28 36.03
C ASN A 361 -3.92 2.70 35.84
N ASP A 362 -2.95 1.90 36.28
CA ASP A 362 -1.54 2.12 35.95
C ASP A 362 -1.27 1.67 34.50
N ALA A 363 -0.68 2.55 33.70
CA ALA A 363 -0.38 2.28 32.29
C ALA A 363 0.57 1.08 32.08
N ASN A 364 1.32 0.68 33.12
CA ASN A 364 2.24 -0.45 33.09
C ASN A 364 1.67 -1.74 33.69
N PHE A 365 0.45 -1.70 34.24
CA PHE A 365 -0.17 -2.90 34.79
C PHE A 365 -0.89 -3.69 33.70
N LEU A 366 -0.48 -4.95 33.53
CA LEU A 366 -1.20 -5.91 32.70
C LEU A 366 -2.61 -6.08 33.28
N LYS A 367 -3.64 -5.66 32.53
CA LYS A 367 -5.04 -5.64 32.99
C LYS A 367 -5.64 -7.05 33.11
N PHE A 368 -5.20 -7.85 34.07
CA PHE A 368 -5.81 -9.15 34.36
C PHE A 368 -7.32 -9.02 34.64
N LYS A 369 -8.17 -9.32 33.66
CA LYS A 369 -9.58 -9.63 33.93
C LYS A 369 -9.62 -11.01 34.57
N ILE A 370 -9.57 -11.07 35.90
CA ILE A 370 -9.75 -12.28 36.71
C ILE A 370 -11.07 -12.19 37.46
#